data_AF-A0A2E8K9C7-F1
#
_entry.id   AF-A0A2E8K9C7-F1
#
_cell.length_a   1.000
_cell.length_b   1.000
_cell.length_c   1.000
_cell.angle_alpha   90.00
_cell.angle_beta   90.00
_cell.angle_gamma   90.00
#
_symmetry.space_group_name_H-M   'P 1'
#
loop_
_entity.id
_entity.type
_entity.pdbx_description
1 polymer ?
#
loop_
_entity_poly.entity_id
_entity_poly.type
_entity_poly.pdbx_seq_one_letter_code
_entity_poly.pdbx_strand_id
1 'polypeptide(L)'
;MYGWSIDRLRKLTANQWLMVGAGGVFVLLVIFMIMVLFWSDTRFTRISGCTVCHEIFVNEKEYAPLGDLSTSIEDFNPTREFDPGHFNVTIGCGECHAYPYNEYLDSPHYDSDFGVRPGCVGCHNPHSLAQVVKWKFFYVNRGGVGESPFHAISNSMRDIPAWEELRVELAKNVRETMIEEKSEKCTVCHKTESEWFNDIKQHKSMQKSSEKTCIHCHYNLVHGDVDWDENHK
;
A
#
# COMPACT_ATOMS: atom_id res chain seq x y z
N MET A 1 23.28 -39.35 4.23
CA MET A 1 23.40 -39.47 2.76
C MET A 1 22.23 -40.32 2.23
N TYR A 2 21.12 -39.69 1.84
CA TYR A 2 20.01 -40.40 1.18
C TYR A 2 20.34 -40.51 -0.32
N GLY A 3 21.04 -41.59 -0.69
CA GLY A 3 21.32 -41.90 -2.10
C GLY A 3 20.06 -42.41 -2.79
N TRP A 4 19.39 -41.57 -3.57
CA TRP A 4 18.41 -42.02 -4.55
C TRP A 4 19.15 -42.75 -5.68
N SER A 5 19.16 -44.08 -5.66
CA SER A 5 19.70 -44.87 -6.77
C SER A 5 18.75 -44.77 -7.98
N ILE A 6 19.29 -44.34 -9.12
CA ILE A 6 18.62 -44.24 -10.43
C ILE A 6 17.97 -45.59 -10.82
N ASP A 7 18.47 -46.71 -10.30
CA ASP A 7 17.94 -48.05 -10.58
C ASP A 7 16.55 -48.30 -10.02
N ARG A 8 16.10 -47.54 -9.00
CA ARG A 8 14.70 -47.62 -8.52
C ARG A 8 13.72 -46.97 -9.48
N LEU A 9 14.11 -45.91 -10.16
CA LEU A 9 13.24 -45.20 -11.13
C LEU A 9 13.00 -46.07 -12.37
N ARG A 10 14.00 -46.83 -12.80
CA ARG A 10 13.91 -47.75 -13.94
C ARG A 10 12.94 -48.93 -13.74
N LYS A 11 12.50 -49.20 -12.51
CA LYS A 11 11.58 -50.30 -12.16
C LYS A 11 10.13 -49.85 -11.99
N LEU A 12 9.82 -48.58 -12.22
CA LEU A 12 8.46 -48.06 -12.08
C LEU A 12 7.58 -48.52 -13.27
N THR A 13 6.36 -48.94 -12.94
CA THR A 13 5.31 -49.24 -13.92
C THR A 13 4.78 -47.97 -14.58
N ALA A 14 4.12 -48.09 -15.73
CA ALA A 14 3.54 -46.95 -16.45
C ALA A 14 2.61 -46.09 -15.55
N ASN A 15 1.81 -46.72 -14.69
CA ASN A 15 0.94 -46.02 -13.74
C ASN A 15 1.73 -45.30 -12.64
N GLN A 16 2.85 -45.87 -12.19
CA GLN A 16 3.73 -45.20 -11.22
C GLN A 16 4.46 -44.00 -11.86
N TRP A 17 4.87 -44.10 -13.13
CA TRP A 17 5.41 -42.96 -13.88
C TRP A 17 4.38 -41.85 -14.08
N LEU A 18 3.12 -42.20 -14.37
CA LEU A 18 2.01 -41.25 -14.43
C LEU A 18 1.79 -40.54 -13.08
N MET A 19 1.82 -41.29 -11.97
CA MET A 19 1.68 -40.72 -10.62
C MET A 19 2.85 -39.81 -10.24
N VAL A 20 4.09 -40.18 -10.58
CA VAL A 20 5.28 -39.32 -10.35
C VAL A 20 5.22 -38.08 -11.23
N GLY A 21 4.80 -38.21 -12.50
CA GLY A 21 4.60 -37.08 -13.41
C GLY A 21 3.50 -36.14 -12.92
N ALA A 22 2.34 -36.67 -12.54
CA ALA A 22 1.23 -35.89 -12.01
C ALA A 22 1.59 -35.20 -10.67
N GLY A 23 2.30 -35.90 -9.78
CA GLY A 23 2.81 -35.32 -8.54
C GLY A 23 3.84 -34.21 -8.79
N GLY A 24 4.74 -34.39 -9.75
CA GLY A 24 5.69 -33.36 -10.19
C GLY A 24 5.00 -32.13 -10.76
N VAL A 25 3.99 -32.32 -11.63
CA VAL A 25 3.19 -31.22 -12.17
C VAL A 25 2.43 -30.49 -11.05
N PHE A 26 1.83 -31.21 -10.10
CA PHE A 26 1.15 -30.58 -8.96
C PHE A 26 2.11 -29.74 -8.11
N VAL A 27 3.30 -30.26 -7.79
CA VAL A 27 4.32 -29.50 -7.03
C VAL A 27 4.76 -28.26 -7.79
N LEU A 28 4.98 -28.36 -9.11
CA LEU A 28 5.34 -27.21 -9.94
C LEU A 28 4.22 -26.16 -10.00
N LEU A 29 2.96 -26.58 -10.07
CA LEU A 29 1.80 -25.68 -10.02
C LEU A 29 1.70 -24.98 -8.66
N VAL A 30 1.95 -25.68 -7.55
CA VAL A 30 1.96 -25.09 -6.20
C VAL A 30 3.11 -24.09 -6.06
N ILE A 31 4.31 -24.42 -6.53
CA ILE A 31 5.46 -23.50 -6.52
C ILE A 31 5.16 -22.26 -7.38
N PHE A 32 4.60 -22.45 -8.57
CA PHE A 32 4.21 -21.35 -9.45
C PHE A 32 3.15 -20.45 -8.77
N MET A 33 2.13 -21.05 -8.14
CA MET A 33 1.12 -20.30 -7.40
C MET A 33 1.73 -19.51 -6.24
N ILE A 34 2.64 -20.11 -5.46
CA ILE A 34 3.38 -19.44 -4.39
C ILE A 34 4.20 -18.28 -4.97
N MET A 35 4.96 -18.51 -6.04
CA MET A 35 5.71 -17.44 -6.72
C MET A 35 4.81 -16.29 -7.17
N VAL A 36 3.63 -16.57 -7.73
CA VAL A 36 2.67 -15.54 -8.13
C VAL A 36 2.15 -14.76 -6.91
N LEU A 37 1.88 -15.42 -5.78
CA LEU A 37 1.43 -14.77 -4.55
C LEU A 37 2.50 -13.85 -3.93
N PHE A 38 3.78 -14.19 -4.06
CA PHE A 38 4.92 -13.42 -3.50
C PHE A 38 5.59 -12.45 -4.49
N TRP A 39 5.20 -12.45 -5.77
CA TRP A 39 5.76 -11.57 -6.81
C TRP A 39 4.78 -10.48 -7.27
N SER A 40 3.60 -10.40 -6.66
CA SER A 40 2.47 -9.58 -7.12
C SER A 40 2.11 -8.44 -6.17
N ASP A 41 3.05 -8.04 -5.31
CA ASP A 41 2.90 -7.10 -4.20
C ASP A 41 2.30 -5.74 -4.62
N THR A 42 2.40 -5.40 -5.90
CA THR A 42 1.90 -4.17 -6.52
C THR A 42 0.90 -4.39 -7.66
N ARG A 43 0.41 -5.62 -7.86
CA ARG A 43 -0.50 -5.95 -8.96
C ARG A 43 -1.97 -6.04 -8.54
N PHE A 44 -2.26 -6.28 -7.27
CA PHE A 44 -3.64 -6.30 -6.75
C PHE A 44 -4.27 -4.91 -6.65
N THR A 45 -3.43 -3.91 -6.69
CA THR A 45 -3.76 -2.50 -6.76
C THR A 45 -4.13 -2.04 -8.19
N ARG A 46 -3.95 -2.91 -9.19
CA ARG A 46 -4.35 -2.60 -10.57
C ARG A 46 -5.84 -2.84 -10.75
N ILE A 47 -6.42 -1.98 -11.58
CA ILE A 47 -7.81 -1.99 -12.07
C ILE A 47 -8.29 -3.38 -12.45
N SER A 48 -7.46 -4.11 -13.20
CA SER A 48 -7.77 -5.45 -13.68
C SER A 48 -7.98 -6.47 -12.56
N GLY A 49 -7.41 -6.25 -11.37
CA GLY A 49 -7.66 -7.06 -10.17
C GLY A 49 -8.99 -6.73 -9.50
N CYS A 50 -9.38 -5.45 -9.45
CA CYS A 50 -10.65 -4.99 -8.87
C CYS A 50 -11.86 -5.49 -9.68
N THR A 51 -11.79 -5.41 -11.01
CA THR A 51 -12.88 -5.84 -11.93
C THR A 51 -13.18 -7.33 -11.88
N VAL A 52 -12.31 -8.15 -11.27
CA VAL A 52 -12.60 -9.57 -11.02
C VAL A 52 -13.72 -9.74 -10.00
N CYS A 53 -13.88 -8.78 -9.09
CA CYS A 53 -14.72 -8.93 -7.91
C CYS A 53 -15.96 -8.04 -7.92
N HIS A 54 -15.86 -6.83 -8.46
CA HIS A 54 -16.95 -5.87 -8.54
C HIS A 54 -16.74 -4.89 -9.70
N GLU A 55 -17.79 -4.18 -10.08
CA GLU A 55 -17.68 -3.03 -10.98
C GLU A 55 -17.00 -1.87 -10.26
N ILE A 56 -16.23 -1.09 -11.00
CA ILE A 56 -15.50 0.07 -10.46
C ILE A 56 -16.44 1.28 -10.48
N PHE A 57 -16.53 1.97 -9.36
CA PHE A 57 -17.35 3.15 -9.15
C PHE A 57 -16.52 4.45 -9.05
N VAL A 58 -15.20 4.37 -8.88
CA VAL A 58 -14.28 5.52 -8.92
C VAL A 58 -13.71 5.74 -10.34
N ASN A 59 -13.69 6.99 -10.81
CA ASN A 59 -13.19 7.32 -12.14
C ASN A 59 -11.65 7.42 -12.17
N GLU A 60 -10.96 6.38 -12.65
CA GLU A 60 -9.49 6.34 -12.75
C GLU A 60 -8.85 7.65 -13.20
N LYS A 61 -9.38 8.29 -14.25
CA LYS A 61 -8.75 9.44 -14.90
C LYS A 61 -8.73 10.69 -14.03
N GLU A 62 -9.66 10.81 -13.10
CA GLU A 62 -9.75 11.94 -12.17
C GLU A 62 -8.74 11.83 -11.02
N TYR A 63 -8.24 10.63 -10.73
CA TYR A 63 -7.43 10.32 -9.55
C TYR A 63 -6.11 9.65 -9.89
N ALA A 64 -5.83 9.50 -11.19
CA ALA A 64 -4.51 9.16 -11.65
C ALA A 64 -3.54 10.20 -11.08
N PRO A 65 -2.44 9.76 -10.47
CA PRO A 65 -1.39 10.67 -10.05
C PRO A 65 -0.88 11.44 -11.26
N LEU A 66 -0.48 12.68 -11.01
CA LEU A 66 -0.11 13.66 -12.04
C LEU A 66 1.27 14.22 -11.76
N GLY A 67 1.94 14.67 -12.81
CA GLY A 67 3.22 15.36 -12.75
C GLY A 67 4.41 14.44 -12.99
N ASP A 68 5.46 15.03 -13.57
CA ASP A 68 6.75 14.38 -13.74
C ASP A 68 7.70 14.82 -12.62
N LEU A 69 8.43 13.84 -12.10
CA LEU A 69 9.35 14.02 -11.00
C LEU A 69 10.71 14.53 -11.55
N SER A 70 11.15 15.75 -11.18
CA SER A 70 12.39 16.37 -11.70
C SER A 70 13.64 15.79 -11.05
N THR A 71 14.63 15.52 -11.89
CA THR A 71 15.98 15.16 -11.45
C THR A 71 16.74 16.31 -10.79
N SER A 72 16.27 17.57 -10.90
CA SER A 72 16.91 18.75 -10.28
C SER A 72 16.45 18.99 -8.85
N ILE A 73 17.36 19.45 -7.99
CA ILE A 73 17.06 19.92 -6.63
C ILE A 73 16.44 21.33 -6.67
N GLU A 74 16.67 22.08 -7.75
CA GLU A 74 16.19 23.45 -7.94
C GLU A 74 14.72 23.52 -8.35
N ASP A 75 14.18 22.45 -8.96
CA ASP A 75 12.84 22.45 -9.55
C ASP A 75 11.75 21.94 -8.59
N PHE A 76 12.10 21.60 -7.35
CA PHE A 76 11.21 21.04 -6.33
C PHE A 76 10.43 19.77 -6.71
N ASN A 77 10.68 19.18 -7.89
CA ASN A 77 9.96 17.99 -8.34
C ASN A 77 10.70 16.68 -7.96
N PRO A 78 10.01 15.55 -7.73
CA PRO A 78 10.58 14.34 -7.08
C PRO A 78 11.66 13.56 -7.90
N THR A 79 12.35 12.54 -7.37
CA THR A 79 13.63 12.01 -7.94
C THR A 79 13.60 10.72 -8.78
N ARG A 80 12.44 10.15 -9.13
CA ARG A 80 12.37 8.89 -9.90
C ARG A 80 11.30 8.99 -10.99
N GLU A 81 11.52 8.33 -12.13
CA GLU A 81 10.47 8.14 -13.12
C GLU A 81 9.19 7.66 -12.40
N PHE A 82 8.13 8.43 -12.60
CA PHE A 82 6.85 8.23 -11.96
C PHE A 82 6.30 6.86 -12.39
N ASP A 83 6.55 5.79 -11.62
CA ASP A 83 5.88 4.50 -11.85
C ASP A 83 4.44 4.67 -11.36
N PRO A 84 3.45 4.72 -12.26
CA PRO A 84 2.05 4.83 -11.89
C PRO A 84 1.57 3.61 -11.12
N GLY A 85 2.38 2.56 -10.92
CA GLY A 85 2.12 1.47 -9.98
C GLY A 85 2.62 1.72 -8.56
N HIS A 86 3.64 2.57 -8.36
CA HIS A 86 4.29 2.79 -7.06
C HIS A 86 3.68 3.96 -6.28
N PHE A 87 3.09 4.94 -6.97
CA PHE A 87 2.51 6.15 -6.37
C PHE A 87 1.05 6.43 -6.77
N ASN A 88 0.30 5.43 -7.24
CA ASN A 88 -1.10 5.61 -7.65
C ASN A 88 -2.09 5.76 -6.49
N VAL A 89 -3.22 6.41 -6.76
CA VAL A 89 -4.47 6.00 -6.13
C VAL A 89 -4.84 4.72 -6.83
N THR A 90 -4.46 3.61 -6.21
CA THR A 90 -4.84 2.32 -6.75
C THR A 90 -6.37 2.29 -6.70
N ILE A 91 -7.05 1.96 -7.80
CA ILE A 91 -8.53 1.96 -7.80
C ILE A 91 -9.07 1.17 -6.60
N GLY A 92 -8.39 0.09 -6.22
CA GLY A 92 -8.70 -0.66 -5.01
C GLY A 92 -8.70 0.17 -3.72
N CYS A 93 -7.82 1.15 -3.57
CA CYS A 93 -7.83 2.08 -2.43
C CYS A 93 -9.11 2.93 -2.40
N GLY A 94 -9.44 3.61 -3.50
CA GLY A 94 -10.64 4.45 -3.58
C GLY A 94 -11.94 3.65 -3.40
N GLU A 95 -11.98 2.43 -3.91
CA GLU A 95 -13.13 1.52 -3.80
C GLU A 95 -13.33 0.96 -2.38
N CYS A 96 -12.24 0.65 -1.67
CA CYS A 96 -12.29 0.04 -0.34
C CYS A 96 -12.32 1.05 0.80
N HIS A 97 -11.78 2.26 0.59
CA HIS A 97 -11.55 3.28 1.62
C HIS A 97 -12.26 4.60 1.26
N ALA A 98 -13.60 4.56 1.19
CA ALA A 98 -14.39 5.65 0.62
C ALA A 98 -14.22 7.00 1.35
N TYR A 99 -14.28 7.07 2.68
CA TYR A 99 -14.05 8.35 3.39
C TYR A 99 -12.62 8.87 3.32
N PRO A 100 -11.57 8.06 3.61
CA PRO A 100 -10.19 8.50 3.38
C PRO A 100 -9.95 9.04 1.97
N TYR A 101 -10.59 8.40 0.99
CA TYR A 101 -10.53 8.81 -0.40
C TYR A 101 -11.18 10.18 -0.62
N ASN A 102 -12.40 10.40 -0.11
CA ASN A 102 -13.07 11.70 -0.21
C ASN A 102 -12.25 12.80 0.48
N GLU A 103 -11.72 12.54 1.67
CA GLU A 103 -10.88 13.50 2.41
C GLU A 103 -9.59 13.84 1.64
N TYR A 104 -9.00 12.87 0.93
CA TYR A 104 -7.85 13.12 0.08
C TYR A 104 -8.16 14.13 -1.04
N LEU A 105 -9.37 14.10 -1.62
CA LEU A 105 -9.77 15.04 -2.68
C LEU A 105 -9.77 16.49 -2.22
N ASP A 106 -10.09 16.71 -0.95
CA ASP A 106 -10.11 18.05 -0.35
C ASP A 106 -8.72 18.47 0.19
N SER A 107 -7.70 17.62 0.03
CA SER A 107 -6.38 17.86 0.60
C SER A 107 -5.45 18.67 -0.32
N PRO A 108 -4.46 19.38 0.25
CA PRO A 108 -3.40 20.03 -0.53
C PRO A 108 -2.53 19.07 -1.35
N HIS A 109 -2.61 17.76 -1.07
CA HIS A 109 -1.88 16.73 -1.82
C HIS A 109 -2.64 16.26 -3.05
N TYR A 110 -3.94 16.52 -3.15
CA TYR A 110 -4.72 16.30 -4.37
C TYR A 110 -4.65 17.51 -5.31
N ASP A 111 -4.93 18.71 -4.79
CA ASP A 111 -4.80 19.96 -5.55
C ASP A 111 -3.49 20.68 -5.19
N SER A 112 -2.39 20.14 -5.72
CA SER A 112 -1.04 20.59 -5.40
C SER A 112 -0.56 21.68 -6.36
N ASP A 113 -0.13 22.81 -5.79
CA ASP A 113 0.48 23.94 -6.51
C ASP A 113 1.80 23.59 -7.21
N PHE A 114 2.42 22.45 -6.84
CA PHE A 114 3.70 22.00 -7.41
C PHE A 114 3.55 21.22 -8.72
N GLY A 115 2.31 21.05 -9.22
CA GLY A 115 2.04 20.30 -10.45
C GLY A 115 2.29 18.80 -10.31
N VAL A 116 2.48 18.29 -9.09
CA VAL A 116 2.63 16.89 -8.75
C VAL A 116 1.52 16.46 -7.80
N ARG A 117 0.81 15.39 -8.15
CA ARG A 117 -0.25 14.77 -7.35
C ARG A 117 0.17 13.35 -6.98
N PRO A 118 0.65 13.09 -5.75
CA PRO A 118 0.88 11.72 -5.29
C PRO A 118 -0.46 11.04 -5.05
N GLY A 119 -0.59 9.78 -5.46
CA GLY A 119 -1.71 8.94 -5.06
C GLY A 119 -1.49 8.24 -3.72
N CYS A 120 -2.41 7.37 -3.31
CA CYS A 120 -2.41 6.77 -1.96
C CYS A 120 -1.08 6.09 -1.60
N VAL A 121 -0.51 5.27 -2.49
CA VAL A 121 0.76 4.57 -2.23
C VAL A 121 2.00 5.49 -2.34
N GLY A 122 1.77 6.73 -2.79
CA GLY A 122 2.62 7.92 -2.56
C GLY A 122 3.11 8.01 -1.14
N CYS A 123 2.17 7.90 -0.19
CA CYS A 123 2.43 8.08 1.23
C CYS A 123 2.19 6.79 2.03
N HIS A 124 1.29 5.91 1.59
CA HIS A 124 0.99 4.65 2.27
C HIS A 124 1.77 3.47 1.69
N ASN A 125 1.89 2.41 2.49
CA ASN A 125 2.40 1.14 2.02
C ASN A 125 1.32 0.37 1.25
N PRO A 126 1.65 -0.23 0.10
CA PRO A 126 0.70 -1.02 -0.67
C PRO A 126 0.29 -2.28 0.11
N HIS A 127 -0.97 -2.70 -0.08
CA HIS A 127 -1.43 -3.99 0.43
C HIS A 127 -0.94 -5.12 -0.48
N SER A 128 -0.21 -6.07 0.10
CA SER A 128 0.23 -7.24 -0.67
C SER A 128 -0.94 -8.16 -1.01
N LEU A 129 -0.83 -8.92 -2.10
CA LEU A 129 -1.84 -9.93 -2.45
C LEU A 129 -2.09 -10.89 -1.28
N ALA A 130 -1.03 -11.34 -0.60
CA ALA A 130 -1.17 -12.19 0.58
C ALA A 130 -2.02 -11.54 1.69
N GLN A 131 -1.86 -10.24 1.95
CA GLN A 131 -2.70 -9.51 2.91
C GLN A 131 -4.16 -9.47 2.45
N VAL A 132 -4.40 -9.11 1.20
CA VAL A 132 -5.76 -9.02 0.63
C VAL A 132 -6.46 -10.38 0.63
N VAL A 133 -5.79 -11.45 0.21
CA VAL A 133 -6.33 -12.81 0.27
C VAL A 133 -6.59 -13.24 1.71
N LYS A 134 -5.70 -12.88 2.64
CA LYS A 134 -5.91 -13.18 4.05
C LYS A 134 -7.15 -12.48 4.61
N TRP A 135 -7.30 -11.19 4.35
CA TRP A 135 -8.49 -10.41 4.68
C TRP A 135 -9.75 -10.98 4.02
N LYS A 136 -9.72 -11.19 2.72
CA LYS A 136 -10.88 -11.58 1.92
C LYS A 136 -11.30 -13.05 2.03
N PHE A 137 -10.42 -13.97 2.40
CA PHE A 137 -10.76 -15.40 2.45
C PHE A 137 -10.58 -16.01 3.83
N PHE A 138 -9.66 -15.53 4.66
CA PHE A 138 -9.48 -16.05 6.01
C PHE A 138 -10.21 -15.23 7.06
N TYR A 139 -10.37 -13.92 6.87
CA TYR A 139 -11.17 -13.09 7.77
C TYR A 139 -12.63 -12.96 7.31
N VAL A 140 -12.91 -12.88 6.00
CA VAL A 140 -14.31 -12.90 5.50
C VAL A 140 -15.10 -14.14 5.91
N ASN A 141 -14.45 -15.30 5.94
CA ASN A 141 -15.09 -16.57 6.28
C ASN A 141 -15.10 -16.86 7.79
N ARG A 142 -14.71 -15.90 8.63
CA ARG A 142 -14.89 -15.96 10.09
C ARG A 142 -16.13 -15.13 10.44
N GLY A 143 -17.25 -15.80 10.71
CA GLY A 143 -18.54 -15.16 11.04
C GLY A 143 -19.59 -15.27 9.93
N GLY A 144 -20.82 -14.83 10.20
CA GLY A 144 -21.89 -14.69 9.22
C GLY A 144 -21.67 -13.53 8.22
N VAL A 145 -22.54 -13.43 7.21
CA VAL A 145 -22.57 -12.27 6.30
C VAL A 145 -22.81 -11.01 7.13
N GLY A 146 -21.83 -10.10 7.16
CA GLY A 146 -21.85 -8.87 7.98
C GLY A 146 -21.07 -8.96 9.31
N GLU A 147 -20.61 -10.14 9.73
CA GLU A 147 -19.85 -10.32 10.99
C GLU A 147 -18.35 -10.50 10.75
N SER A 148 -17.93 -10.56 9.49
CA SER A 148 -16.53 -10.79 9.17
C SER A 148 -15.69 -9.56 9.52
N PRO A 149 -14.51 -9.71 10.15
CA PRO A 149 -13.65 -8.58 10.49
C PRO A 149 -13.29 -7.69 9.28
N PHE A 150 -13.20 -8.29 8.09
CA PHE A 150 -12.98 -7.54 6.86
C PHE A 150 -14.20 -6.69 6.47
N HIS A 151 -15.41 -7.27 6.52
CA HIS A 151 -16.62 -6.51 6.23
C HIS A 151 -16.89 -5.46 7.30
N ALA A 152 -16.62 -5.74 8.57
CA ALA A 152 -16.73 -4.75 9.64
C ALA A 152 -15.86 -3.53 9.36
N ILE A 153 -14.55 -3.73 9.14
CA ILE A 153 -13.62 -2.62 8.85
C ILE A 153 -13.97 -1.90 7.54
N SER A 154 -14.27 -2.64 6.47
CA SER A 154 -14.62 -2.03 5.17
C SER A 154 -15.95 -1.28 5.20
N ASN A 155 -16.94 -1.76 5.95
CA ASN A 155 -18.22 -1.09 6.13
C ASN A 155 -18.10 0.12 7.05
N SER A 156 -17.27 0.05 8.11
CA SER A 156 -16.97 1.20 8.96
C SER A 156 -16.38 2.36 8.17
N MET A 157 -15.61 2.08 7.11
CA MET A 157 -15.11 3.11 6.20
C MET A 157 -16.15 3.66 5.20
N ARG A 158 -17.42 3.24 5.32
CA ARG A 158 -18.57 3.72 4.52
C ARG A 158 -19.72 4.26 5.39
N ASP A 159 -19.63 4.12 6.70
CA ASP A 159 -20.53 4.76 7.68
C ASP A 159 -19.81 5.89 8.43
N ILE A 160 -20.34 7.13 8.42
CA ILE A 160 -19.64 8.30 9.00
C ILE A 160 -19.32 8.10 10.49
N PRO A 161 -20.30 7.76 11.36
CA PRO A 161 -19.99 7.57 12.78
C PRO A 161 -18.91 6.51 13.03
N ALA A 162 -19.00 5.37 12.34
CA ALA A 162 -18.00 4.32 12.47
C ALA A 162 -16.61 4.73 11.92
N TRP A 163 -16.56 5.52 10.85
CA TRP A 163 -15.32 6.09 10.33
C TRP A 163 -14.67 7.03 11.33
N GLU A 164 -15.44 7.93 11.95
CA GLU A 164 -14.92 8.89 12.92
C GLU A 164 -14.36 8.22 14.19
N GLU A 165 -14.89 7.07 14.60
CA GLU A 165 -14.29 6.28 15.68
C GLU A 165 -13.02 5.56 15.20
N LEU A 166 -13.09 4.92 14.03
CA LEU A 166 -12.02 4.10 13.48
C LEU A 166 -10.79 4.91 13.05
N ARG A 167 -10.98 6.15 12.57
CA ARG A 167 -9.90 7.01 12.07
C ARG A 167 -8.83 7.26 13.11
N VAL A 168 -9.18 7.31 14.40
CA VAL A 168 -8.26 7.61 15.49
C VAL A 168 -7.20 6.51 15.60
N GLU A 169 -7.65 5.25 15.62
CA GLU A 169 -6.76 4.08 15.67
C GLU A 169 -5.94 3.96 14.37
N LEU A 170 -6.57 4.15 13.21
CA LEU A 170 -5.88 4.03 11.93
C LEU A 170 -4.83 5.12 11.72
N ALA A 171 -5.13 6.37 12.10
CA ALA A 171 -4.19 7.48 12.02
C ALA A 171 -2.97 7.20 12.90
N LYS A 172 -3.17 6.69 14.12
CA LYS A 172 -2.07 6.28 15.00
C LYS A 172 -1.16 5.26 14.32
N ASN A 173 -1.73 4.14 13.84
CA ASN A 173 -0.95 3.06 13.22
C ASN A 173 -0.16 3.52 11.99
N VAL A 174 -0.79 4.36 11.14
CA VAL A 174 -0.13 4.90 9.94
C VAL A 174 0.99 5.87 10.32
N ARG A 175 0.75 6.77 11.28
CA ARG A 175 1.77 7.72 11.76
C ARG A 175 2.97 7.00 12.37
N GLU A 176 2.73 5.99 13.20
CA GLU A 176 3.77 5.10 13.75
C GLU A 176 4.64 4.52 12.65
N THR A 177 4.01 3.92 11.63
CA THR A 177 4.72 3.36 10.47
C THR A 177 5.57 4.41 9.76
N MET A 178 5.00 5.58 9.47
CA MET A 178 5.71 6.67 8.78
C MET A 178 6.85 7.27 9.63
N ILE A 179 6.74 7.22 10.96
CA ILE A 179 7.81 7.62 11.89
C ILE A 179 8.93 6.57 11.87
N GLU A 180 8.60 5.28 11.96
CA GLU A 180 9.57 4.18 11.89
C GLU A 180 10.34 4.18 10.56
N GLU A 181 9.65 4.47 9.46
CA GLU A 181 10.22 4.63 8.11
C GLU A 181 10.92 5.98 7.90
N LYS A 182 11.04 6.81 8.96
CA LYS A 182 11.74 8.11 8.93
C LYS A 182 11.24 9.06 7.84
N SER A 183 9.94 9.02 7.55
CA SER A 183 9.31 9.84 6.51
C SER A 183 9.95 9.69 5.12
N GLU A 184 10.47 8.49 4.78
CA GLU A 184 11.10 8.20 3.49
C GLU A 184 10.23 8.63 2.30
N LYS A 185 8.93 8.33 2.35
CA LYS A 185 7.97 8.70 1.29
C LYS A 185 7.77 10.22 1.16
N CYS A 186 7.88 10.97 2.26
CA CYS A 186 7.75 12.42 2.24
C CYS A 186 8.92 13.06 1.49
N THR A 187 10.14 12.58 1.74
CA THR A 187 11.38 13.16 1.19
C THR A 187 11.61 12.84 -0.28
N VAL A 188 10.88 11.87 -0.84
CA VAL A 188 10.81 11.64 -2.29
C VAL A 188 10.44 12.93 -3.01
N CYS A 189 9.41 13.63 -2.51
CA CYS A 189 8.92 14.88 -3.08
C CYS A 189 9.45 16.12 -2.36
N HIS A 190 9.43 16.10 -1.02
CA HIS A 190 9.91 17.21 -0.20
C HIS A 190 11.42 17.06 0.05
N LYS A 191 12.22 17.33 -0.97
CA LYS A 191 13.69 17.23 -0.92
C LYS A 191 14.25 18.14 0.18
N THR A 192 14.97 17.53 1.11
CA THR A 192 15.49 18.24 2.30
C THR A 192 16.67 19.17 1.96
N GLU A 193 17.24 19.00 0.77
CA GLU A 193 18.32 19.80 0.20
C GLU A 193 17.81 21.08 -0.48
N SER A 194 16.49 21.20 -0.69
CA SER A 194 15.90 22.33 -1.39
C SER A 194 16.00 23.64 -0.59
N GLU A 195 16.03 24.78 -1.28
CA GLU A 195 16.13 26.10 -0.65
C GLU A 195 14.91 26.37 0.25
N TRP A 196 13.70 26.15 -0.26
CA TRP A 196 12.45 26.31 0.49
C TRP A 196 12.45 25.48 1.79
N PHE A 197 12.90 24.22 1.73
CA PHE A 197 12.96 23.38 2.93
C PHE A 197 13.95 23.95 3.95
N ASN A 198 15.12 24.38 3.48
CA ASN A 198 16.17 24.92 4.32
C ASN A 198 15.83 26.30 4.89
N ASP A 199 14.99 27.11 4.26
CA ASP A 199 14.60 28.42 4.79
C ASP A 199 13.78 28.33 6.08
N ILE A 200 13.17 27.17 6.34
CA ILE A 200 12.43 26.90 7.57
C ILE A 200 13.39 26.44 8.68
N LYS A 201 13.52 27.26 9.74
CA LYS A 201 14.44 27.00 10.86
C LYS A 201 14.22 25.63 11.53
N GLN A 202 12.96 25.22 11.67
CA GLN A 202 12.56 23.95 12.28
C GLN A 202 13.05 22.76 11.45
N HIS A 203 12.97 22.84 10.12
CA HIS A 203 13.47 21.81 9.22
C HIS A 203 14.98 21.62 9.35
N LYS A 204 15.75 22.73 9.39
CA LYS A 204 17.20 22.70 9.67
C LYS A 204 17.52 22.07 11.03
N SER A 205 16.68 22.30 12.04
CA SER A 205 16.85 21.68 13.36
C SER A 205 16.55 20.19 13.33
N MET A 206 15.50 19.78 12.62
CA MET A 206 15.14 18.39 12.41
C MET A 206 16.26 17.63 11.70
N GLN A 207 16.86 18.17 10.63
CA GLN A 207 17.99 17.52 9.95
C GLN A 207 19.21 17.25 10.84
N LYS A 208 19.40 18.06 11.89
CA LYS A 208 20.50 17.90 12.86
C LYS A 208 20.17 16.91 13.98
N SER A 209 18.90 16.54 14.15
CA SER A 209 18.44 15.60 15.15
C SER A 209 17.93 14.32 14.47
N SER A 210 18.48 13.17 14.82
CA SER A 210 17.96 11.89 14.32
C SER A 210 16.65 11.45 14.99
N GLU A 211 16.12 12.23 15.94
CA GLU A 211 14.99 11.84 16.78
C GLU A 211 13.62 12.23 16.21
N LYS A 212 13.57 13.18 15.29
CA LYS A 212 12.30 13.70 14.74
C LYS A 212 12.19 13.42 13.24
N THR A 213 10.96 13.23 12.82
CA THR A 213 10.55 12.97 11.42
C THR A 213 9.50 14.00 11.01
N CYS A 214 9.15 14.06 9.72
CA CYS A 214 8.15 15.00 9.22
C CYS A 214 6.82 14.89 9.98
N ILE A 215 6.41 13.66 10.30
CA ILE A 215 5.12 13.35 10.96
C ILE A 215 5.04 13.89 12.39
N HIS A 216 6.16 14.12 13.07
CA HIS A 216 6.12 14.70 14.43
C HIS A 216 5.56 16.13 14.47
N CYS A 217 5.61 16.84 13.34
CA CYS A 217 5.02 18.18 13.21
C CYS A 217 3.85 18.18 12.22
N HIS A 218 3.92 17.38 11.16
CA HIS A 218 2.97 17.32 10.06
C HIS A 218 2.13 16.04 10.12
N TYR A 219 1.24 15.92 11.10
CA TYR A 219 0.47 14.70 11.37
C TYR A 219 -0.99 14.70 10.86
N ASN A 220 -1.49 15.86 10.44
CA ASN A 220 -2.80 16.05 9.80
C ASN A 220 -2.58 16.70 8.42
N LEU A 221 -2.29 15.88 7.42
CA LEU A 221 -1.83 16.34 6.10
C LEU A 221 -2.86 16.19 4.97
N VAL A 222 -3.69 15.15 5.07
CA VAL A 222 -4.52 14.67 3.96
C VAL A 222 -5.90 14.32 4.46
N HIS A 223 -5.95 13.44 5.46
CA HIS A 223 -7.18 13.00 6.08
C HIS A 223 -7.61 13.99 7.16
N GLY A 224 -8.89 13.96 7.50
CA GLY A 224 -9.47 14.77 8.56
C GLY A 224 -8.72 14.61 9.89
N ASP A 225 -8.78 15.66 10.70
CA ASP A 225 -7.91 15.84 11.84
C ASP A 225 -8.09 14.77 12.92
N VAL A 226 -6.96 14.25 13.41
CA VAL A 226 -6.90 13.41 14.59
C VAL A 226 -5.84 13.98 15.53
N ASP A 227 -6.19 14.11 16.80
CA ASP A 227 -5.28 14.60 17.84
C ASP A 227 -3.95 13.81 17.86
N TRP A 228 -2.90 14.48 18.32
CA TRP A 228 -1.58 13.88 18.44
C TRP A 228 -1.56 12.88 19.61
N ASP A 229 -1.10 11.66 19.34
CA ASP A 229 -0.90 10.66 20.38
C ASP A 229 0.35 11.02 21.21
N GLU A 230 0.16 11.21 22.52
CA GLU A 230 1.23 11.59 23.45
C GLU A 230 2.40 10.61 23.52
N ASN A 231 2.22 9.37 23.03
CA ASN A 231 3.27 8.33 22.99
C ASN A 231 4.44 8.66 22.04
N HIS A 232 4.32 9.70 21.21
CA HIS A 232 5.33 10.11 20.22
C HIS A 232 6.02 11.46 20.54
N LYS A 233 5.95 11.93 21.80
CA LYS A 233 6.57 13.20 22.25
C LYS A 233 8.09 13.13 22.32
#